data_AF-A0A3C1X149-F1
#
_entry.id   AF-A0A3C1X149-F1
#
_cell.length_a   1.000
_cell.length_b   1.000
_cell.length_c   1.000
_cell.angle_alpha   90.00
_cell.angle_beta   90.00
_cell.angle_gamma   90.00
#
_symmetry.space_group_name_H-M   'P 1'
#
loop_
_entity.id
_entity.type
_entity.pdbx_description
1 polymer ?
#
loop_
_entity_poly.entity_id
_entity_poly.type
_entity_poly.pdbx_seq_one_letter_code
_entity_poly.pdbx_strand_id
1 'polypeptide(L)' 'PHGSCASLIQYVRDRPGHDRRYAIDAAKIQCELGWRPQQDFASGLERTVRWYLENSEWVERVQSGKYRRERLG' A
#
# COMPACT_ATOMS: atom_id res chain seq x y z
N PRO A 1 8.00 18.37 -20.14
CA PRO A 1 8.82 17.30 -19.51
C PRO A 1 8.29 16.99 -18.11
N HIS A 2 7.85 15.76 -17.86
CA HIS A 2 7.53 15.34 -16.49
C HIS A 2 8.82 15.37 -15.65
N GLY A 3 8.76 15.95 -14.45
CA GLY A 3 9.89 15.95 -13.50
C GLY A 3 10.26 14.52 -13.07
N SER A 4 11.40 14.37 -12.39
CA SER A 4 11.79 13.06 -11.87
C SER A 4 10.78 12.59 -10.81
N CYS A 5 10.42 11.30 -10.78
CA CYS A 5 9.51 10.78 -9.76
C CYS A 5 10.01 11.04 -8.33
N ALA A 6 11.34 11.13 -8.15
CA ALA A 6 11.96 11.47 -6.88
C ALA A 6 11.55 12.87 -6.37
N SER A 7 11.24 13.82 -7.26
CA SER A 7 10.80 15.16 -6.84
C SER A 7 9.40 15.19 -6.25
N LEU A 8 8.64 14.10 -6.32
CA LEU A 8 7.32 13.96 -5.70
C LEU A 8 7.38 13.48 -4.24
N ILE A 9 8.57 13.13 -3.72
CA ILE A 9 8.77 12.59 -2.38
C ILE A 9 9.04 13.72 -1.39
N GLN A 10 8.30 13.76 -0.28
CA GLN A 10 8.54 14.67 0.84
C GLN A 10 8.73 13.89 2.14
N TYR A 11 9.86 14.11 2.80
CA TYR A 11 10.07 13.60 4.17
C TYR A 11 9.33 14.46 5.17
N VAL A 12 8.73 13.80 6.13
CA VAL A 12 7.93 14.40 7.19
C VAL A 12 8.28 13.73 8.52
N ARG A 13 7.85 14.31 9.64
CA ARG A 13 8.09 13.71 10.97
C ARG A 13 7.62 12.25 10.99
N ASP A 14 8.31 11.38 11.71
CA ASP A 14 7.87 9.99 11.85
C ASP A 14 6.66 9.88 12.78
N ARG A 15 5.90 8.79 12.68
CA ARG A 15 4.72 8.51 13.51
C ARG A 15 5.15 8.06 14.91
N PRO A 16 4.57 8.59 16.01
CA PRO A 16 4.78 8.02 17.34
C PRO A 16 4.41 6.53 17.38
N GLY A 17 5.35 5.68 17.83
CA GLY A 17 5.13 4.23 17.91
C GLY A 17 5.22 3.49 16.57
N HIS A 18 5.94 4.03 15.58
CA HIS A 18 6.18 3.31 14.32
C HIS A 18 7.17 2.15 14.52
N ASP A 19 6.64 0.92 14.58
CA ASP A 19 7.46 -0.29 14.50
C ASP A 19 8.17 -0.35 13.14
N ARG A 20 9.50 -0.45 13.17
CA ARG A 20 10.32 -0.31 11.96
C ARG A 20 10.40 -1.57 11.10
N ARG A 21 10.07 -2.73 11.66
CA ARG A 21 10.24 -4.00 10.97
C ARG A 21 9.20 -5.02 11.41
N TYR A 22 8.42 -5.47 10.44
CA TYR A 22 7.64 -6.69 10.53
C TYR A 22 8.19 -7.71 9.52
N ALA A 23 8.28 -8.95 9.95
CA ALA A 23 8.66 -10.07 9.09
C ALA A 23 7.90 -11.31 9.57
N ILE A 24 7.30 -12.05 8.65
CA ILE A 24 6.54 -13.26 8.92
C ILE A 24 7.24 -14.43 8.24
N ASP A 25 7.42 -15.52 8.99
CA ASP A 25 7.75 -16.82 8.43
C ASP A 25 6.46 -17.56 8.09
N ALA A 26 6.25 -17.84 6.80
CA ALA A 26 5.09 -18.54 6.26
C ALA A 26 5.36 -20.03 6.00
N ALA A 27 6.48 -20.60 6.47
CA ALA A 27 6.84 -21.99 6.19
C ALA A 27 5.75 -22.97 6.63
N LYS A 28 5.08 -22.73 7.76
CA LYS A 28 4.03 -23.62 8.26
C LYS A 28 2.90 -23.83 7.24
N ILE A 29 2.32 -22.74 6.73
CA ILE A 29 1.20 -22.81 5.77
C ILE A 29 1.65 -23.35 4.41
N GLN A 30 2.89 -23.07 4.01
CA GLN A 30 3.48 -23.61 2.78
C GLN A 30 3.63 -25.14 2.87
N CYS A 31 4.12 -25.66 3.99
CA CYS A 31 4.35 -27.08 4.19
C CYS A 31 3.05 -27.85 4.45
N GLU A 32 2.18 -27.35 5.31
CA GLU A 32 0.98 -28.08 5.75
C GLU A 32 -0.16 -28.00 4.73
N LEU A 33 -0.32 -26.85 4.04
CA LEU A 33 -1.44 -26.61 3.14
C LEU A 33 -1.02 -26.41 1.68
N GLY A 34 0.28 -26.44 1.37
CA GLY A 34 0.78 -26.20 0.02
C GLY A 34 0.56 -24.76 -0.48
N TRP A 35 0.21 -23.83 0.42
CA TRP A 35 -0.08 -22.45 0.02
C TRP A 35 1.15 -21.78 -0.56
N ARG A 36 0.98 -21.03 -1.65
CA ARG A 36 2.01 -20.16 -2.22
C ARG A 36 1.38 -18.85 -2.70
N PRO A 37 2.09 -17.72 -2.62
CA PRO A 37 1.60 -16.47 -3.18
C PRO A 37 1.47 -16.61 -4.70
N GLN A 38 0.35 -16.14 -5.25
CA GLN A 38 0.12 -16.10 -6.70
C GLN A 38 0.67 -14.83 -7.36
N GLN A 39 1.11 -13.85 -6.57
CA GLN A 39 1.65 -12.57 -7.03
C GLN A 39 2.97 -12.31 -6.33
N ASP A 40 3.92 -11.75 -7.05
CA ASP A 40 5.07 -11.08 -6.44
C ASP A 40 4.71 -9.62 -6.09
N PHE A 41 5.64 -8.93 -5.44
CA PHE A 41 5.42 -7.55 -5.01
C PHE A 41 5.22 -6.59 -6.20
N ALA A 42 6.00 -6.73 -7.27
CA ALA A 42 5.97 -5.82 -8.40
C ALA A 42 4.64 -5.93 -9.17
N SER A 43 4.24 -7.15 -9.51
CA SER A 43 2.97 -7.43 -10.20
C SER A 43 1.76 -7.06 -9.36
N GLY A 44 1.79 -7.35 -8.06
CA GLY A 44 0.73 -6.95 -7.13
C GLY A 44 0.59 -5.43 -7.04
N LEU A 45 1.71 -4.70 -6.95
CA LEU A 45 1.71 -3.24 -6.86
C LEU A 45 1.21 -2.59 -8.14
N GLU A 46 1.63 -3.06 -9.32
CA GLU A 46 1.14 -2.56 -10.60
C GLU A 46 -0.38 -2.71 -10.73
N ARG A 47 -0.89 -3.92 -10.45
CA ARG A 47 -2.34 -4.19 -10.47
C ARG A 47 -3.10 -3.32 -9.47
N THR A 48 -2.51 -3.08 -8.31
CA THR A 48 -3.10 -2.18 -7.30
C THR A 48 -3.20 -0.76 -7.84
N VAL A 49 -2.12 -0.19 -8.39
CA VAL A 49 -2.14 1.16 -8.98
C VAL A 49 -3.18 1.26 -10.09
N ARG A 50 -3.21 0.27 -10.99
CA ARG A 50 -4.19 0.21 -12.08
C ARG A 50 -5.62 0.19 -11.56
N TRP A 51 -5.90 -0.62 -10.54
CA TRP A 51 -7.22 -0.67 -9.93
C TRP A 51 -7.66 0.71 -9.40
N TYR A 52 -6.78 1.45 -8.72
CA TYR A 52 -7.11 2.80 -8.23
C TYR A 52 -7.41 3.79 -9.37
N LEU A 53 -6.70 3.69 -10.50
CA LEU A 53 -6.95 4.53 -11.67
C LEU A 53 -8.28 4.21 -12.35
N GLU A 54 -8.67 2.92 -12.36
CA GLU A 54 -9.89 2.43 -13.00
C GLU A 54 -11.15 2.59 -12.13
N ASN A 55 -10.99 2.82 -10.82
CA ASN A 55 -12.10 2.81 -9.84
C ASN A 55 -12.27 4.17 -9.12
N SER A 56 -12.16 5.29 -9.84
CA SER A 56 -12.23 6.64 -9.27
C SER A 56 -13.53 6.92 -8.51
N GLU A 57 -14.69 6.45 -9.01
CA GLU A 57 -15.98 6.62 -8.34
C GLU A 57 -15.99 5.99 -6.94
N TRP A 58 -15.37 4.81 -6.80
CA TRP A 58 -15.24 4.15 -5.51
C TRP A 58 -14.35 4.97 -4.57
N VAL A 59 -13.22 5.49 -5.08
CA VAL A 59 -12.27 6.30 -4.31
C VAL A 59 -12.95 7.58 -3.80
N GLU A 60 -13.71 8.27 -4.64
CA GLU A 60 -14.45 9.48 -4.26
C GLU A 60 -15.49 9.19 -3.18
N ARG A 61 -16.20 8.06 -3.29
CA ARG A 61 -17.21 7.64 -2.31
C ARG A 61 -16.62 7.38 -0.93
N VAL A 62 -15.46 6.72 -0.84
CA VAL A 62 -14.82 6.44 0.46
C VAL A 62 -14.20 7.70 1.09
N GLN A 63 -13.77 8.66 0.27
CA GLN A 63 -13.20 9.92 0.75
C GLN A 63 -14.25 10.96 1.16
N SER A 64 -15.43 10.96 0.56
CA SER A 64 -16.48 11.96 0.83
C SER A 64 -17.18 11.81 2.19
N GLY A 65 -16.94 10.71 2.91
CA GLY A 65 -17.47 10.46 4.26
C GLY A 65 -16.64 11.10 5.39
N LYS A 66 -16.53 10.40 6.53
CA LYS A 66 -15.80 10.86 7.75
C LYS A 66 -14.28 11.00 7.58
N TYR A 67 -13.73 10.78 6.38
CA TYR A 67 -12.29 10.79 6.14
C TYR A 67 -11.79 12.22 5.94
N ARG A 68 -11.30 12.85 7.02
CA ARG A 68 -10.87 14.25 7.01
C ARG A 68 -9.52 14.53 6.34
N ARG A 69 -8.83 13.50 5.82
CA ARG A 69 -7.45 13.61 5.30
C ARG A 69 -6.45 14.24 6.29
N GLU A 70 -6.83 14.26 7.57
CA GLU A 70 -5.99 14.73 8.65
C GLU A 70 -4.94 13.67 8.97
N ARG A 71 -3.72 14.13 9.20
CA ARG A 71 -2.63 13.27 9.59
C ARG A 71 -2.82 12.84 11.04
N LEU A 72 -2.97 11.54 11.27
CA LEU A 72 -3.03 10.95 12.60
C LEU A 72 -1.60 10.57 13.06
N GLY A 73 -0.80 11.57 13.44
CA GLY A 73 0.55 11.36 13.98
C GLY A 73 1.52 12.51 13.77
#